data_AF-A0A2D6EVZ8-F1
#
_entry.id   AF-A0A2D6EVZ8-F1
#
_cell.length_a   1.000
_cell.length_b   1.000
_cell.length_c   1.000
_cell.angle_alpha   90.00
_cell.angle_beta   90.00
_cell.angle_gamma   90.00
#
_symmetry.space_group_name_H-M   'P 1'
#
loop_
_entity.id
_entity.type
_entity.pdbx_description
1 polymer ?
#
loop_
_entity_poly.entity_id
_entity_poly.type
_entity_poly.pdbx_seq_one_letter_code
_entity_poly.pdbx_strand_id
1 'polypeptide(L)'
;LWLGKLWGAALAKKIAKDFDTTMTKAIAEESKLKVVGFFDTHRLAKELKSSLPKMDAILKALKKKGHKATRTHFSGYGVRTDADKKTMKQVMKC
;
A
#
# COMPACT_ATOMS: atom_id res chain seq x y z
N LEU A 1 -8.26 14.58 13.65
CA LEU A 1 -7.50 13.66 12.76
C LEU A 1 -7.09 14.44 11.51
N TRP A 2 -5.86 14.29 11.01
CA TRP A 2 -5.43 14.93 9.75
C TRP A 2 -5.74 14.02 8.56
N LEU A 3 -6.64 14.46 7.67
CA LEU A 3 -7.05 13.75 6.45
C LEU A 3 -6.37 14.30 5.18
N GLY A 4 -5.46 15.25 5.34
CA GLY A 4 -4.72 15.87 4.24
C GLY A 4 -3.60 14.99 3.70
N LYS A 5 -2.84 15.54 2.77
CA LYS A 5 -1.70 14.86 2.16
C LYS A 5 -0.59 14.66 3.20
N LEU A 6 -0.25 13.40 3.50
CA LEU A 6 0.82 13.06 4.44
C LEU A 6 2.23 13.43 3.93
N TRP A 7 2.43 13.46 2.60
CA TRP A 7 3.76 13.61 2.01
C TRP A 7 3.81 14.69 0.94
N GLY A 8 4.84 15.53 0.98
CA GLY A 8 5.22 16.40 -0.13
C GLY A 8 5.96 15.60 -1.20
N ALA A 9 5.29 15.25 -2.31
CA ALA A 9 5.90 14.43 -3.38
C ALA A 9 7.22 15.00 -3.93
N ALA A 10 7.35 16.32 -4.01
CA ALA A 10 8.58 16.99 -4.44
C ALA A 10 9.73 16.81 -3.43
N LEU A 11 9.42 16.88 -2.13
CA LEU A 11 10.39 16.72 -1.06
C LEU A 11 10.81 15.25 -0.93
N ALA A 12 9.85 14.32 -0.94
CA ALA A 12 10.12 12.88 -0.88
C ALA A 12 11.03 12.43 -2.04
N LYS A 13 10.83 12.99 -3.24
CA LYS A 13 11.68 12.70 -4.39
C LYS A 13 13.10 13.25 -4.24
N LYS A 14 13.28 14.43 -3.61
CA LYS A 14 14.61 14.98 -3.31
C LYS A 14 15.33 14.13 -2.26
N ILE A 15 14.66 13.77 -1.16
CA ILE A 15 15.25 12.95 -0.11
C ILE A 15 15.65 11.56 -0.64
N ALA A 16 14.84 10.94 -1.50
CA ALA A 16 15.19 9.67 -2.14
C ALA A 16 16.38 9.78 -3.12
N LYS A 17 16.71 11.00 -3.58
CA LYS A 17 17.87 11.26 -4.44
C LYS A 17 19.15 11.43 -3.62
N ASP A 18 19.06 12.08 -2.47
CA ASP A 18 20.19 12.27 -1.55
C ASP A 18 20.49 11.00 -0.72
N PHE A 19 19.47 10.22 -0.37
CA PHE A 19 19.60 9.02 0.44
C PHE A 19 19.00 7.81 -0.27
N ASP A 20 19.85 6.93 -0.79
CA ASP A 20 19.45 5.66 -1.41
C ASP A 20 19.25 4.58 -0.33
N THR A 21 18.13 4.67 0.39
CA THR A 21 17.71 3.62 1.33
C THR A 21 16.42 2.97 0.87
N THR A 22 16.18 1.73 1.30
CA THR A 22 14.94 0.99 1.00
C THR A 22 13.69 1.75 1.48
N MET A 23 13.82 2.48 2.60
CA MET A 23 12.75 3.27 3.19
C MET A 23 12.40 4.52 2.37
N THR A 24 13.40 5.30 1.94
CA THR A 24 13.15 6.53 1.15
C THR A 24 12.52 6.22 -0.21
N LYS A 25 12.92 5.10 -0.83
CA LYS A 25 12.28 4.59 -2.06
C LYS A 25 10.81 4.22 -1.84
N ALA A 26 10.49 3.49 -0.77
CA ALA A 26 9.12 3.14 -0.42
C ALA A 26 8.26 4.39 -0.17
N ILE A 27 8.78 5.36 0.57
CA ILE A 27 8.12 6.65 0.84
C ILE A 27 7.84 7.44 -0.44
N ALA A 28 8.82 7.51 -1.35
CA ALA A 28 8.63 8.21 -2.62
C ALA A 28 7.56 7.54 -3.50
N GLU A 29 7.45 6.22 -3.45
CA GLU A 29 6.41 5.47 -4.15
C GLU A 29 5.03 5.66 -3.49
N GLU A 30 4.96 5.60 -2.16
CA GLU A 30 3.75 5.89 -1.38
C GLU A 30 3.25 7.31 -1.60
N SER A 31 4.15 8.29 -1.74
CA SER A 31 3.79 9.69 -1.96
C SER A 31 3.00 9.94 -3.26
N LYS A 32 3.07 9.01 -4.22
CA LYS A 32 2.29 9.06 -5.47
C LYS A 32 0.83 8.65 -5.25
N LEU A 33 0.55 7.90 -4.18
CA LEU A 33 -0.78 7.48 -3.76
C LEU A 33 -1.36 8.50 -2.79
N LYS A 34 -2.40 9.22 -3.21
CA LYS A 34 -3.14 10.14 -2.35
C LYS A 34 -4.27 9.40 -1.62
N VAL A 35 -3.95 8.32 -0.92
CA VAL A 35 -4.92 7.53 -0.16
C VAL A 35 -4.71 7.71 1.34
N VAL A 36 -5.80 7.83 2.08
CA VAL A 36 -5.77 7.95 3.54
C VAL A 36 -5.87 6.55 4.14
N GLY A 37 -4.91 6.22 4.99
CA GLY A 37 -4.84 4.91 5.64
C GLY A 37 -4.07 3.85 4.84
N PHE A 38 -4.13 2.62 5.32
CA PHE A 38 -3.56 1.43 4.69
C PHE A 38 -4.38 0.21 5.12
N PHE A 39 -4.35 -0.83 4.30
CA PHE A 39 -4.97 -2.11 4.62
C PHE A 39 -3.90 -3.06 5.15
N ASP A 40 -4.13 -3.62 6.33
CA ASP A 40 -3.27 -4.67 6.86
C ASP A 40 -3.79 -6.03 6.38
N THR A 41 -2.98 -6.74 5.60
CA THR A 41 -3.38 -8.02 5.00
C THR A 41 -3.58 -9.10 6.04
N HIS A 42 -2.84 -9.05 7.16
CA HIS A 42 -2.94 -10.02 8.24
C HIS A 42 -4.23 -9.84 9.04
N ARG A 43 -4.62 -8.60 9.33
CA ARG A 43 -5.94 -8.30 9.91
C ARG A 43 -7.08 -8.72 8.99
N LEU A 44 -7.00 -8.36 7.71
CA LEU A 44 -8.03 -8.74 6.76
C LEU A 44 -8.19 -10.26 6.65
N ALA A 45 -7.09 -11.02 6.69
CA ALA A 45 -7.14 -12.48 6.59
C ALA A 45 -7.79 -13.11 7.81
N LYS A 46 -7.50 -12.57 9.00
CA LYS A 46 -8.15 -12.96 10.25
C LYS A 46 -9.67 -12.67 10.21
N GLU A 47 -10.07 -11.52 9.68
CA GLU A 47 -11.49 -11.17 9.52
C GLU A 47 -12.20 -12.07 8.49
N LEU A 48 -11.51 -12.40 7.39
CA LEU A 48 -12.04 -13.22 6.30
C LEU A 48 -11.97 -14.74 6.57
N LYS A 49 -11.28 -15.16 7.65
CA LYS A 49 -10.93 -16.57 7.92
C LYS A 49 -10.34 -17.28 6.69
N SER A 50 -9.59 -16.55 5.88
CA SER A 50 -9.04 -17.02 4.59
C SER A 50 -7.52 -17.14 4.68
N SER A 51 -6.94 -17.91 3.76
CA SER A 51 -5.49 -18.03 3.64
C SER A 51 -4.87 -16.67 3.29
N LEU A 52 -3.74 -16.32 3.92
CA LEU A 52 -2.99 -15.11 3.56
C LEU A 52 -2.33 -15.31 2.20
N PRO A 53 -2.74 -14.57 1.15
CA PRO A 53 -2.03 -14.61 -0.11
C PRO A 53 -0.65 -13.94 0.06
N LYS A 54 0.33 -14.35 -0.76
CA LYS A 54 1.63 -13.67 -0.81
C LYS A 54 1.42 -12.19 -1.13
N MET A 55 2.12 -11.30 -0.43
CA MET A 55 1.91 -9.87 -0.60
C MET A 55 2.16 -9.38 -2.04
N ASP A 56 3.11 -10.01 -2.76
CA ASP A 56 3.35 -9.77 -4.18
C ASP A 56 2.14 -10.15 -5.07
N ALA A 57 1.44 -11.24 -4.74
CA ALA A 57 0.23 -11.66 -5.46
C ALA A 57 -0.90 -10.63 -5.27
N ILE A 58 -1.06 -10.09 -4.06
CA ILE A 58 -2.04 -9.05 -3.75
C ILE A 58 -1.73 -7.78 -4.58
N LEU A 59 -0.47 -7.34 -4.57
CA LEU A 59 -0.01 -6.18 -5.34
C LEU A 59 -0.26 -6.38 -6.85
N LYS A 60 0.07 -7.56 -7.39
CA LYS A 60 -0.18 -7.90 -8.80
C LYS A 60 -1.66 -7.95 -9.13
N ALA A 61 -2.49 -8.55 -8.30
CA ALA A 61 -3.93 -8.63 -8.53
C ALA A 61 -4.58 -7.24 -8.53
N LEU A 62 -4.17 -6.37 -7.61
CA LEU A 62 -4.64 -4.97 -7.56
C LEU A 62 -4.20 -4.19 -8.81
N LYS A 63 -2.94 -4.31 -9.21
CA LYS A 63 -2.42 -3.69 -10.44
C LYS A 63 -3.12 -4.24 -11.69
N LYS A 64 -3.42 -5.54 -11.75
CA LYS A 64 -4.15 -6.18 -12.86
C LYS A 64 -5.58 -5.67 -12.99
N LYS A 65 -6.21 -5.29 -11.86
CA LYS A 65 -7.52 -4.62 -11.83
C LYS A 65 -7.45 -3.12 -12.15
N GLY A 66 -6.26 -2.57 -12.46
CA GLY A 66 -6.07 -1.15 -12.77
C GLY A 66 -5.91 -0.24 -11.55
N HIS A 67 -5.89 -0.80 -10.33
CA HIS A 67 -5.69 -0.01 -9.12
C HIS A 67 -4.22 0.15 -8.79
N LYS A 68 -3.86 1.32 -8.26
CA LYS A 68 -2.52 1.55 -7.70
C LYS A 68 -2.45 0.89 -6.33
N ALA A 69 -1.42 0.09 -6.13
CA ALA A 69 -1.12 -0.56 -4.86
C ALA A 69 0.38 -0.53 -4.60
N THR A 70 0.77 -0.11 -3.40
CA THR A 70 2.15 -0.12 -2.92
C THR A 70 2.22 -0.70 -1.52
N ARG A 71 3.41 -1.18 -1.14
CA ARG A 71 3.69 -1.50 0.25
C ARG A 71 3.75 -0.22 1.06
N THR A 72 3.47 -0.34 2.35
CA THR A 72 3.66 0.76 3.29
C THR A 72 4.86 0.50 4.20
N HIS A 73 5.69 1.53 4.44
CA HIS A 73 6.76 1.46 5.43
C HIS A 73 6.25 1.40 6.87
N PHE A 74 4.96 1.71 7.10
CA PHE A 74 4.34 1.62 8.43
C PHE A 74 4.18 0.19 8.95
N SER A 75 4.00 -0.80 8.06
CA SER A 75 3.80 -2.19 8.44
C SER A 75 4.36 -3.10 7.35
N GLY A 76 5.13 -4.11 7.74
CA GLY A 76 5.66 -5.12 6.81
C GLY A 76 4.57 -5.87 6.03
N TYR A 77 3.33 -5.86 6.52
CA TYR A 77 2.15 -6.46 5.88
C TYR A 77 1.11 -5.42 5.41
N GLY A 78 1.42 -4.13 5.51
CA GLY A 78 0.50 -3.06 5.12
C GLY A 78 0.57 -2.75 3.63
N VAL A 79 -0.60 -2.63 3.01
CA VAL A 79 -0.77 -2.28 1.60
C VAL A 79 -1.58 -1.00 1.51
N ARG A 80 -1.01 0.02 0.86
CA ARG A 80 -1.75 1.21 0.44
C ARG A 80 -2.32 0.95 -0.94
N THR A 81 -3.63 1.11 -1.07
CA THR A 81 -4.29 1.01 -2.37
C THR A 81 -5.43 1.99 -2.47
N ASP A 82 -5.71 2.41 -3.70
CA ASP A 82 -6.89 3.17 -4.10
C ASP A 82 -8.14 2.29 -4.24
N ALA A 83 -7.97 0.96 -4.15
CA ALA A 83 -9.07 0.02 -4.26
C ALA A 83 -10.00 0.06 -3.04
N ASP A 84 -11.30 -0.08 -3.31
CA ASP A 84 -12.32 -0.20 -2.27
C ASP A 84 -12.15 -1.50 -1.44
N LYS A 85 -12.68 -1.49 -0.21
CA LYS A 85 -12.72 -2.66 0.68
C LYS A 85 -13.27 -3.91 -0.02
N LYS A 86 -14.28 -3.78 -0.89
CA LYS A 86 -14.85 -4.90 -1.64
C LYS A 86 -13.84 -5.54 -2.58
N THR A 87 -13.08 -4.73 -3.32
CA THR A 87 -12.03 -5.20 -4.23
C THR A 87 -10.91 -5.90 -3.46
N MET A 88 -10.52 -5.35 -2.30
CA MET A 88 -9.49 -5.96 -1.45
C MET A 88 -9.94 -7.33 -0.92
N LYS A 89 -11.19 -7.45 -0.47
CA LYS A 89 -11.76 -8.74 -0.03
C LYS A 89 -11.82 -9.76 -1.17
N GLN A 90 -12.12 -9.35 -2.40
CA GLN A 90 -12.09 -10.25 -3.57
C GLN A 90 -10.68 -10.78 -3.84
N VAL A 91 -9.65 -9.93 -3.75
CA VAL A 91 -8.26 -10.35 -3.98
C VAL A 91 -7.79 -11.37 -2.92
N MET A 92 -8.34 -11.31 -1.71
CA MET A 92 -8.00 -12.24 -0.62
C MET A 92 -8.81 -13.54 -0.59
N LYS A 93 -9.91 -13.62 -1.34
CA LYS A 93 -10.73 -14.84 -1.47
C LYS A 93 -10.32 -15.70 -2.66
N CYS A 94 -9.28 -15.30 -3.40
CA CYS A 94 -8.84 -15.97 -4.61
C CYS A 94 -7.83 -17.08 -4.31
#